data_AF-J1Q213-F1
#
_entry.id   AF-J1Q213-F1
#
_cell.length_a   1.000
_cell.length_b   1.000
_cell.length_c   1.000
_cell.angle_alpha   90.00
_cell.angle_beta   90.00
_cell.angle_gamma   90.00
#
_symmetry.space_group_name_H-M   'P 1'
#
loop_
_entity.id
_entity.type
_entity.pdbx_description
1 polymer ?
#
loop_
_entity_poly.entity_id
_entity_poly.type
_entity_poly.pdbx_seq_one_letter_code
_entity_poly.pdbx_strand_id
1 'polypeptide(L)' 'MKCILTNKNDIESVLDVYGRTKDVFYDASEFLHALDVLYVLGLLNIDDNTGLIEYA' A
#
# COMPACT_ATOMS: atom_id res chain seq x y z
N MET A 1 -1.81 -2.28 -9.21
CA MET A 1 -1.66 -2.99 -7.91
C MET A 1 -0.29 -3.63 -7.70
N LYS A 2 0.29 -4.39 -8.65
CA LYS A 2 1.64 -4.96 -8.49
C LYS A 2 2.73 -3.93 -8.11
N CYS A 3 2.59 -2.68 -8.57
CA CYS A 3 3.45 -1.55 -8.19
C CYS A 3 3.58 -1.37 -6.66
N ILE A 4 2.50 -1.57 -5.90
CA ILE A 4 2.49 -1.52 -4.43
C ILE A 4 3.33 -2.66 -3.84
N LEU A 5 3.40 -3.81 -4.51
CA LEU A 5 4.17 -4.96 -4.04
C LEU A 5 5.60 -5.01 -4.59
N THR A 6 6.00 -4.09 -5.45
CA THR A 6 7.36 -3.99 -6.01
C THR A 6 8.10 -2.79 -5.42
N ASN A 7 9.41 -2.92 -5.19
CA ASN A 7 10.25 -1.90 -4.57
C ASN A 7 9.70 -1.44 -3.20
N LYS A 8 9.23 -2.42 -2.41
CA LYS A 8 8.77 -2.20 -1.05
C LYS A 8 9.95 -1.85 -0.16
N ASN A 9 9.75 -0.94 0.79
CA ASN A 9 10.63 -0.72 1.91
C ASN A 9 10.12 -1.51 3.13
N ASP A 10 11.01 -1.91 4.03
CA ASP A 10 10.62 -2.72 5.21
C ASP A 10 9.79 -1.92 6.23
N ILE A 11 9.82 -0.59 6.15
CA ILE A 11 9.13 0.33 7.06
C ILE A 11 8.52 1.44 6.23
N GLU A 12 7.27 1.28 5.81
CA GLU A 12 6.53 2.31 5.08
C GLU A 12 5.08 2.39 5.57
N SER A 13 4.61 3.63 5.71
CA SER A 13 3.20 3.94 5.95
C SER A 13 2.41 3.93 4.64
N VAL A 14 1.08 3.97 4.74
CA VAL A 14 0.19 4.16 3.57
C VAL A 14 0.56 5.40 2.77
N LEU A 15 0.99 6.48 3.44
CA LEU A 15 1.38 7.73 2.78
C LEU A 15 2.69 7.57 2.00
N ASP A 16 3.65 6.81 2.51
CA ASP A 16 4.93 6.55 1.83
C ASP A 16 4.70 5.72 0.56
N VAL A 17 3.85 4.68 0.66
CA VAL A 17 3.45 3.87 -0.49
C VAL A 17 2.72 4.72 -1.53
N TYR A 18 1.80 5.59 -1.10
CA TYR A 18 1.12 6.51 -2.01
C TYR A 18 2.14 7.41 -2.71
N GLY A 19 3.07 8.01 -1.96
CA GLY A 19 4.12 8.87 -2.49
C GLY A 19 4.96 8.22 -3.58
N ARG A 20 5.40 6.97 -3.37
CA ARG A 20 6.23 6.25 -4.35
C ARG A 20 5.45 5.71 -5.55
N THR A 21 4.14 5.51 -5.42
CA THR A 21 3.29 4.94 -6.48
C THR A 21 2.35 5.95 -7.12
N LYS A 22 2.39 7.23 -6.72
CA LYS A 22 1.42 8.25 -7.13
C LYS A 22 1.28 8.39 -8.65
N ASP A 23 2.37 8.20 -9.39
CA ASP A 23 2.38 8.39 -10.85
C ASP A 23 1.77 7.20 -11.61
N VAL A 24 1.39 6.13 -10.89
CA VAL A 24 0.75 4.93 -11.43
C VAL A 24 -0.77 4.96 -11.27
N PHE A 25 -1.27 5.66 -10.26
CA PHE A 25 -2.70 5.76 -9.96
C PHE A 25 -3.25 7.09 -10.47
N TYR A 26 -4.51 7.08 -10.91
CA TYR A 26 -5.23 8.26 -11.35
C TYR A 26 -5.41 9.26 -10.21
N ASP A 27 -5.79 8.76 -9.03
CA ASP A 27 -5.98 9.54 -7.81
C ASP A 27 -5.76 8.71 -6.54
N ALA A 28 -5.93 9.37 -5.39
CA ALA A 28 -5.86 8.71 -4.09
C ALA A 28 -6.97 7.66 -3.89
N SER A 29 -8.12 7.84 -4.54
CA SER A 29 -9.26 6.91 -4.44
C SER A 29 -8.92 5.56 -5.08
N GLU A 30 -8.36 5.56 -6.28
CA GLU A 30 -7.90 4.36 -6.98
C GLU A 30 -6.79 3.66 -6.20
N PHE A 31 -5.85 4.44 -5.64
CA PHE A 31 -4.81 3.91 -4.77
C PHE A 31 -5.39 3.18 -3.53
N LEU A 32 -6.36 3.79 -2.83
CA LEU A 32 -6.99 3.18 -1.67
C LEU A 32 -7.75 1.91 -2.04
N HIS A 33 -8.49 1.91 -3.16
CA HIS A 33 -9.13 0.69 -3.67
C HIS A 33 -8.13 -0.41 -3.99
N ALA A 34 -6.95 -0.07 -4.51
CA ALA A 34 -5.90 -1.04 -4.71
C ALA A 34 -5.37 -1.60 -3.39
N LEU A 35 -5.22 -0.76 -2.38
CA LEU A 35 -4.80 -1.17 -1.05
C LEU A 35 -5.83 -2.11 -0.40
N ASP A 36 -7.12 -1.78 -0.49
CA ASP A 36 -8.24 -2.59 0.01
C ASP A 36 -8.23 -3.99 -0.61
N VAL A 37 -8.06 -4.08 -1.93
CA VAL A 37 -7.98 -5.36 -2.63
C VAL A 37 -6.78 -6.18 -2.14
N LEU A 38 -5.61 -5.56 -1.96
CA LEU A 38 -4.42 -6.26 -1.48
C LEU A 38 -4.58 -6.75 -0.02
N TYR A 39 -5.24 -5.96 0.82
CA TYR A 39 -5.59 -6.32 2.19
C TYR A 39 -6.53 -7.53 2.22
N VAL A 40 -7.61 -7.49 1.45
CA VAL A 40 -8.58 -8.60 1.36
C VAL A 40 -7.94 -9.88 0.82
N LEU A 41 -6.96 -9.77 -0.08
CA LEU A 41 -6.19 -10.91 -0.60
C LEU A 41 -5.13 -11.43 0.40
N GLY A 42 -4.94 -10.76 1.54
CA GLY A 42 -3.93 -11.13 2.54
C GLY A 42 -2.50 -10.90 2.08
N LEU A 43 -2.29 -10.01 1.10
CA LEU A 43 -0.96 -9.68 0.58
C LEU A 43 -0.27 -8.56 1.35
N LEU A 44 -1.05 -7.82 2.13
CA LEU A 44 -0.58 -6.86 3.10
C LEU A 44 -1.55 -6.76 4.28
N ASN A 45 -1.04 -6.27 5.40
CA ASN A 45 -1.76 -5.88 6.59
C ASN A 45 -1.30 -4.47 7.00
N ILE A 46 -2.07 -3.80 7.84
CA ILE A 46 -1.69 -2.53 8.44
C ILE A 46 -1.68 -2.75 9.95
N ASP A 47 -0.55 -2.47 10.59
CA ASP A 47 -0.48 -2.54 12.05
C ASP A 47 -1.25 -1.37 12.66
N ASP A 48 -2.27 -1.67 13.46
CA ASP A 48 -3.18 -0.67 14.03
C ASP A 48 -2.51 0.29 15.03
N ASN A 49 -1.36 -0.10 15.61
CA ASN A 49 -0.67 0.71 16.63
C ASN A 49 0.31 1.70 16.00
N THR A 50 0.90 1.35 14.86
CA THR A 50 1.99 2.07 14.20
C THR A 50 1.56 2.69 12.87
N GLY A 51 0.50 2.18 12.24
CA GLY A 51 0.04 2.58 10.91
C GLY A 51 0.99 2.15 9.78
N LEU A 52 1.91 1.22 10.07
CA LEU A 52 2.86 0.69 9.10
C LEU A 52 2.27 -0.47 8.32
N ILE A 53 2.66 -0.58 7.06
CA ILE A 53 2.25 -1.68 6.19
C ILE A 53 3.16 -2.88 6.45
N GLU A 54 2.55 -4.02 6.74
CA GLU A 54 3.19 -5.31 6.84
C GLU A 54 2.88 -6.10 5.58
N TYR A 55 3.89 -6.50 4.81
CA TYR A 55 3.67 -7.30 3.60
C TYR A 55 3.76 -8.79 3.91
N ALA A 56 2.88 -9.59 3.30
CA ALA A 56 2.94 -11.05 3.33
C ALA A 56 3.98 -11.64 2.35
#